data_AF-A0A812WY24-F1
#
_entry.id   AF-A0A812WY24-F1
#
_cell.length_a   1.000
_cell.length_b   1.000
_cell.length_c   1.000
_cell.angle_alpha   90.00
_cell.angle_beta   90.00
_cell.angle_gamma   90.00
#
_symmetry.space_group_name_H-M   'P 1'
#
loop_
_entity.id
_entity.type
_entity.pdbx_description
1 polymer ?
#
loop_
_entity_poly.entity_id
_entity_poly.type
_entity_poly.pdbx_seq_one_letter_code
_entity_poly.pdbx_strand_id
1 'polypeptide(L)'
;MGISEGASQDAIKKAYRALALTAHPDKQAQLEPLEAKKVQENFVKIQEAYELLSDPSKRKQYDSSLDFDESLPKFRPDSGQDFFQVFGEVFRRNARFSVKRPVPDLGSLEDEPRVWKRFYDFWYGFQSWRDPVMLAQKAGEEICDLEEAECREERRWMMRENQRVARQYKQQEQSRIAKLVSLAESFDPRIQAEKEAKRLARQAEAAKREEDMFPPAFYGLERLVAMLPHSANFEEQTAARRAKEEARTRRSALTFLCSSFSSAWFVSGGFDAPYERKLVGCAAPKPYSGSVNRATMKCSHGSLKSEQEHLEHLKTTLQFPSDHEKDEEATETQPLLGVEDTFSKSTKRKQKYSTLNLDSLGMPFQERLARAQILLDMDRQSWISKKITEFLEDPDSSACALYYYYGISSFTLFGMIFAFLPALNVELTTEFKDIIDVAIDSILLTETVIRFICYPSLGAIFAGEQRWENLIDCTSALPVILLAS
;
A
#
# COMPACT_ATOMS: atom_id res chain seq x y z
N MET A 1 39.76 -23.19 9.62
CA MET A 1 40.92 -22.91 8.75
C MET A 1 41.78 -21.70 9.19
N GLY A 2 41.51 -21.03 10.31
CA GLY A 2 42.40 -19.97 10.85
C GLY A 2 42.48 -18.69 9.98
N ILE A 3 41.48 -18.47 9.14
CA ILE A 3 41.37 -17.32 8.23
C ILE A 3 40.22 -16.41 8.66
N SER A 4 40.30 -15.12 8.36
CA SER A 4 39.22 -14.16 8.61
C SER A 4 38.00 -14.47 7.74
N GLU A 5 36.79 -14.15 8.22
CA GLU A 5 35.53 -14.34 7.48
C GLU A 5 35.53 -13.69 6.08
N GLY A 6 36.21 -12.54 5.93
CA GLY A 6 36.38 -11.82 4.66
C GLY A 6 37.59 -12.24 3.82
N ALA A 7 38.23 -13.38 4.09
CA ALA A 7 39.46 -13.78 3.41
C ALA A 7 39.27 -13.96 1.89
N SER A 8 40.27 -13.60 1.09
CA SER A 8 40.26 -13.81 -0.36
C SER A 8 40.35 -15.29 -0.72
N GLN A 9 39.98 -15.64 -1.96
CA GLN A 9 40.10 -17.02 -2.45
C GLN A 9 41.54 -17.54 -2.42
N ASP A 10 42.52 -16.68 -2.66
CA ASP A 10 43.93 -17.06 -2.57
C ASP A 10 44.37 -17.32 -1.13
N ALA A 11 43.84 -16.56 -0.16
CA ALA A 11 44.08 -16.81 1.25
C ALA A 11 43.48 -18.15 1.71
N ILE A 12 42.28 -18.50 1.22
CA ILE A 12 41.66 -19.82 1.46
C ILE A 12 42.54 -20.94 0.91
N LYS A 13 42.99 -20.83 -0.35
CA LYS A 13 43.88 -21.83 -0.98
C LYS A 13 45.20 -21.97 -0.24
N LYS A 14 45.80 -20.85 0.18
CA LYS A 14 47.05 -20.85 0.94
C LYS A 14 46.88 -21.53 2.30
N ALA A 15 45.80 -21.21 3.02
CA ALA A 15 45.49 -21.82 4.31
C ALA A 15 45.23 -23.32 4.17
N TYR A 16 44.46 -23.74 3.17
CA TYR A 16 44.23 -25.15 2.87
C TYR A 16 45.54 -25.90 2.61
N ARG A 17 46.43 -25.38 1.74
CA ARG A 17 47.74 -26.00 1.47
C ARG A 17 48.59 -26.13 2.73
N ALA A 18 48.62 -25.10 3.57
CA ALA A 18 49.37 -25.13 4.83
C ALA A 18 48.81 -26.20 5.79
N LEU A 19 47.49 -26.23 5.97
CA LEU A 19 46.82 -27.18 6.86
C LEU A 19 46.88 -28.62 6.34
N ALA A 20 46.71 -28.82 5.03
CA ALA A 20 46.84 -30.12 4.38
C ALA A 20 48.26 -30.68 4.58
N LEU A 21 49.31 -29.86 4.46
CA LEU A 21 50.69 -30.29 4.69
C LEU A 21 50.97 -30.70 6.14
N THR A 22 50.26 -30.15 7.12
CA THR A 22 50.43 -30.49 8.54
C THR A 22 49.57 -31.67 8.97
N ALA A 23 48.35 -31.78 8.41
CA ALA A 23 47.35 -32.78 8.77
C ALA A 23 47.33 -33.99 7.82
N HIS A 24 48.25 -34.09 6.85
CA HIS A 24 48.28 -35.19 5.89
C HIS A 24 48.53 -36.54 6.59
N PRO A 25 47.75 -37.60 6.30
CA PRO A 25 47.87 -38.90 6.96
C PRO A 25 49.28 -39.51 6.83
N ASP A 26 49.94 -39.31 5.68
CA ASP A 26 51.30 -39.80 5.42
C ASP A 26 52.35 -39.24 6.41
N LYS A 27 52.21 -37.98 6.84
CA LYS A 27 53.13 -37.38 7.83
C LYS A 27 52.78 -37.71 9.27
N GLN A 28 51.59 -38.29 9.48
CA GLN A 28 51.00 -38.58 10.78
C GLN A 28 51.07 -40.08 11.11
N ALA A 29 51.68 -40.89 10.23
CA ALA A 29 51.80 -42.34 10.35
C ALA A 29 52.62 -42.81 11.56
N GLN A 30 53.41 -41.92 12.19
CA GLN A 30 54.21 -42.23 13.38
C GLN A 30 53.54 -41.86 14.71
N LEU A 31 52.33 -41.30 14.69
CA LEU A 31 51.62 -40.88 15.90
C LEU A 31 50.86 -42.03 16.55
N GLU A 32 50.61 -41.88 17.86
CA GLU A 32 49.80 -42.81 18.62
C GLU A 32 48.40 -42.98 17.99
N PRO A 33 47.79 -44.18 18.04
CA PRO A 33 46.54 -44.49 17.32
C PRO A 33 45.39 -43.52 17.62
N LEU A 34 45.35 -42.97 18.85
CA LEU A 34 44.34 -42.00 19.28
C LEU A 34 44.55 -40.62 18.65
N GLU A 35 45.80 -40.20 18.48
CA GLU A 35 46.15 -38.91 17.88
C GLU A 35 46.03 -38.94 16.35
N ALA A 36 46.44 -40.05 15.73
CA ALA A 36 46.27 -40.28 14.30
C ALA A 36 44.79 -40.20 13.89
N LYS A 37 43.87 -40.76 14.70
CA LYS A 37 42.41 -40.62 14.47
C LYS A 37 41.94 -39.17 14.51
N LYS A 38 42.36 -38.40 15.51
CA LYS A 38 41.98 -36.98 15.63
C LYS A 38 42.46 -36.16 14.44
N VAL A 39 43.67 -36.43 13.93
CA VAL A 39 44.18 -35.70 12.78
C VAL A 39 43.51 -36.12 11.49
N GLN A 40 43.17 -37.40 11.33
CA GLN A 40 42.33 -37.86 10.22
C GLN A 40 40.97 -37.15 10.22
N GLU A 41 40.28 -37.08 11.36
CA GLU A 41 39.01 -36.36 11.49
C GLU A 41 39.16 -34.87 11.16
N ASN A 42 40.24 -34.24 11.62
CA ASN A 42 40.53 -32.84 11.31
C ASN A 42 40.84 -32.63 9.83
N PHE A 43 41.55 -33.55 9.19
CA PHE A 43 41.85 -33.50 7.76
C PHE A 43 40.57 -33.58 6.93
N VAL A 44 39.65 -34.48 7.28
CA VAL A 44 38.32 -34.57 6.64
C VAL A 44 37.58 -33.23 6.75
N LYS A 45 37.52 -32.64 7.96
CA LYS A 45 36.90 -31.31 8.16
C LYS A 45 37.57 -30.20 7.35
N ILE A 46 38.90 -30.24 7.21
CA ILE A 46 39.65 -29.27 6.39
C ILE A 46 39.29 -29.43 4.91
N GLN A 47 39.15 -30.67 4.45
CA GLN A 47 38.78 -30.99 3.08
C GLN A 47 37.34 -30.55 2.78
N GLU A 48 36.37 -30.90 3.63
CA GLU A 48 34.98 -30.44 3.51
C GLU A 48 34.88 -28.90 3.52
N ALA A 49 35.60 -28.24 4.42
CA ALA A 49 35.64 -26.78 4.48
C ALA A 49 36.24 -26.17 3.20
N TYR A 50 37.26 -26.80 2.60
CA TYR A 50 37.83 -26.32 1.35
C TYR A 50 36.91 -26.57 0.15
N GLU A 51 36.25 -27.73 0.08
CA GLU A 51 35.27 -28.03 -0.97
C GLU A 51 34.12 -27.02 -0.99
N LEU A 52 33.66 -26.59 0.20
CA LEU A 52 32.63 -25.55 0.33
C LEU A 52 33.15 -24.13 0.02
N LEU A 53 34.32 -23.77 0.53
CA LEU A 53 34.83 -22.38 0.46
C LEU A 53 35.59 -22.07 -0.84
N SER A 54 36.07 -23.08 -1.56
CA SER A 54 36.82 -22.93 -2.81
C SER A 54 35.94 -22.46 -3.98
N ASP A 55 34.67 -22.88 -4.02
CA ASP A 55 33.69 -22.41 -4.99
C ASP A 55 33.06 -21.10 -4.48
N PRO A 56 33.21 -19.97 -5.21
CA PRO A 56 32.58 -18.71 -4.85
C PRO A 56 31.05 -18.78 -4.68
N SER A 57 30.37 -19.64 -5.42
CA SER A 57 28.92 -19.80 -5.33
C SER A 57 28.51 -20.47 -4.03
N LYS A 58 29.11 -21.63 -3.73
CA LYS A 58 28.87 -22.37 -2.48
C LYS A 58 29.26 -21.56 -1.25
N ARG A 59 30.37 -20.81 -1.32
CA ARG A 59 30.76 -19.88 -0.26
C ARG A 59 29.72 -18.80 -0.02
N LYS A 60 29.17 -18.18 -1.06
CA LYS A 60 28.10 -17.17 -0.90
C LYS A 60 26.86 -17.75 -0.24
N GLN A 61 26.48 -18.97 -0.62
CA GLN A 61 25.34 -19.66 -0.02
C GLN A 61 25.58 -19.93 1.47
N TYR A 62 26.76 -20.46 1.81
CA TYR A 62 27.18 -20.66 3.19
C TYR A 62 27.21 -19.35 3.99
N ASP A 63 27.86 -18.31 3.47
CA ASP A 63 27.96 -17.01 4.15
C ASP A 63 26.59 -16.32 4.30
N SER A 64 25.61 -16.68 3.46
CA SER A 64 24.22 -16.20 3.56
C SER A 64 23.42 -16.90 4.66
N SER A 65 23.74 -18.17 4.96
CA SER A 65 23.04 -18.98 5.97
C SER A 65 23.55 -18.77 7.40
N LEU A 66 24.76 -18.19 7.56
CA LEU A 66 25.32 -17.83 8.85
C LEU A 66 24.39 -16.94 9.68
N ASP A 67 24.51 -17.03 11.01
CA ASP A 67 23.75 -16.19 11.93
C ASP A 67 24.07 -14.72 11.73
N PHE A 68 22.99 -13.93 11.65
CA PHE A 68 23.04 -12.51 11.37
C PHE A 68 21.91 -11.82 12.12
N ASP A 69 22.26 -10.73 12.80
CA ASP A 69 21.28 -9.89 13.47
C ASP A 69 20.55 -9.02 12.45
N GLU A 70 19.34 -9.46 12.08
CA GLU A 70 18.43 -8.76 11.17
C GLU A 70 17.57 -7.71 11.86
N SER A 71 17.66 -7.59 13.19
CA SER A 71 16.82 -6.70 13.96
C SER A 71 17.09 -5.23 13.64
N LEU A 72 16.01 -4.45 13.59
CA LEU A 72 16.11 -3.01 13.43
C LEU A 72 16.52 -2.37 14.78
N PRO A 73 17.37 -1.34 14.76
CA PRO A 73 17.80 -0.67 15.98
C PRO A 73 16.60 -0.03 16.68
N LYS A 74 16.44 -0.31 17.98
CA LYS A 74 15.44 0.33 18.83
C LYS A 74 15.99 1.66 19.36
N PHE A 75 16.10 2.64 18.48
CA PHE A 75 16.63 3.96 18.83
C PHE A 75 15.58 4.80 19.57
N ARG A 76 16.00 5.45 20.66
CA ARG A 76 15.20 6.44 21.38
C ARG A 76 16.01 7.73 21.55
N PRO A 77 15.59 8.85 20.96
CA PRO A 77 16.35 10.10 21.04
C PRO A 77 16.54 10.58 22.50
N ASP A 78 15.55 10.37 23.36
CA ASP A 78 15.58 10.83 24.77
C ASP A 78 16.48 9.98 25.67
N SER A 79 17.02 8.87 25.17
CA SER A 79 17.81 7.92 25.97
C SER A 79 19.30 8.27 26.07
N GLY A 80 19.74 9.37 25.46
CA GLY A 80 21.15 9.79 25.43
C GLY A 80 22.03 8.89 24.54
N GLN A 81 21.44 8.02 23.71
CA GLN A 81 22.14 7.19 22.75
C GLN A 81 22.65 8.03 21.58
N ASP A 82 23.91 7.85 21.20
CA ASP A 82 24.47 8.47 20.00
C ASP A 82 23.92 7.80 18.73
N PHE A 83 23.24 8.59 17.90
CA PHE A 83 22.68 8.16 16.62
C PHE A 83 23.74 7.49 15.73
N PHE A 84 24.92 8.11 15.61
CA PHE A 84 25.95 7.66 14.67
C PHE A 84 26.56 6.32 15.09
N GLN A 85 26.70 6.08 16.39
CA GLN A 85 27.16 4.79 16.91
C GLN A 85 26.13 3.69 16.69
N VAL A 86 24.86 3.94 17.05
CA VAL A 86 23.79 2.94 16.95
C VAL A 86 23.52 2.56 15.50
N PHE A 87 23.23 3.54 14.63
CA PHE A 87 22.92 3.26 13.24
C PHE A 87 24.17 2.92 12.42
N GLY A 88 25.31 3.55 12.70
CA GLY A 88 26.55 3.29 11.99
C GLY A 88 27.01 1.84 12.14
N GLU A 89 26.89 1.25 13.34
CA GLU A 89 27.19 -0.18 13.54
C GLU A 89 26.24 -1.08 12.73
N VAL A 90 24.94 -0.78 12.72
CA VAL A 90 23.95 -1.56 11.96
C VAL A 90 24.22 -1.45 10.45
N PHE A 91 24.54 -0.26 9.94
CA PHE A 91 24.88 -0.08 8.53
C PHE A 91 26.20 -0.78 8.16
N ARG A 92 27.25 -0.69 8.99
CA ARG A 92 28.51 -1.43 8.78
C ARG A 92 28.29 -2.94 8.78
N ARG A 93 27.44 -3.44 9.67
CA ARG A 93 27.06 -4.86 9.71
C ARG A 93 26.34 -5.30 8.43
N ASN A 94 25.38 -4.52 7.94
CA ASN A 94 24.68 -4.82 6.68
C ASN A 94 25.56 -4.60 5.43
N ALA A 95 26.56 -3.71 5.50
CA ALA A 95 27.46 -3.38 4.39
C ALA A 95 28.22 -4.59 3.85
N ARG A 96 28.47 -5.61 4.70
CA ARG A 96 29.11 -6.87 4.30
C ARG A 96 28.40 -7.55 3.12
N PHE A 97 27.08 -7.38 3.05
CA PHE A 97 26.22 -7.98 2.04
C PHE A 97 26.09 -7.15 0.76
N SER A 98 26.75 -5.99 0.66
CA SER A 98 26.65 -5.15 -0.53
C SER A 98 27.30 -5.79 -1.76
N VAL A 99 26.59 -5.80 -2.88
CA VAL A 99 27.14 -6.07 -4.22
C VAL A 99 28.04 -4.93 -4.68
N LYS A 100 27.64 -3.67 -4.41
CA LYS A 100 28.35 -2.47 -4.86
C LYS A 100 29.37 -2.03 -3.81
N ARG A 101 30.62 -1.78 -4.22
CA ARG A 101 31.71 -1.29 -3.36
C ARG A 101 32.42 -0.10 -4.04
N PRO A 102 32.97 0.87 -3.28
CA PRO A 102 32.98 0.97 -1.82
C PRO A 102 31.61 1.34 -1.23
N VAL A 103 31.32 0.87 -0.03
CA VAL A 103 30.09 1.22 0.71
C VAL A 103 30.35 2.53 1.48
N PRO A 104 29.53 3.58 1.30
CA PRO A 104 29.68 4.82 2.05
C PRO A 104 29.39 4.61 3.53
N ASP A 105 30.17 5.27 4.39
CA ASP A 105 29.93 5.29 5.83
C ASP A 105 28.85 6.33 6.18
N LEU A 106 28.17 6.14 7.31
CA LEU A 106 27.13 7.08 7.80
C LEU A 106 27.71 8.47 8.11
N GLY A 107 28.98 8.47 8.50
CA GLY A 107 29.79 9.66 8.73
C GLY A 107 29.51 10.34 10.07
N SER A 108 29.68 11.65 10.11
CA SER A 108 29.65 12.48 11.33
C SER A 108 28.59 13.59 11.25
N LEU A 109 28.38 14.29 12.37
CA LEU A 109 27.47 15.44 12.43
C LEU A 109 27.91 16.61 11.55
N GLU A 110 29.21 16.75 11.31
CA GLU A 110 29.82 17.88 10.59
C GLU A 110 29.85 17.68 9.07
N ASP A 111 29.38 16.52 8.57
CA ASP A 111 29.47 16.20 7.16
C ASP A 111 28.60 17.11 6.29
N GLU A 112 29.13 17.45 5.11
CA GLU A 112 28.40 18.25 4.13
C GLU A 112 27.12 17.55 3.63
N PRO A 113 26.05 18.32 3.31
CA PRO A 113 24.81 17.80 2.71
C PRO A 113 24.99 16.85 1.54
N ARG A 114 26.02 17.06 0.71
CA ARG A 114 26.29 16.20 -0.45
C ARG A 114 26.77 14.81 -0.04
N VAL A 115 27.51 14.69 1.06
CA VAL A 115 28.13 13.44 1.51
C VAL A 115 27.05 12.52 2.07
N TRP A 116 26.26 12.99 3.03
CA TRP A 116 25.22 12.16 3.63
C TRP A 116 24.05 11.89 2.67
N LYS A 117 23.74 12.79 1.71
CA LYS A 117 22.76 12.49 0.65
C LYS A 117 23.19 11.30 -0.21
N ARG A 118 24.47 11.27 -0.63
CA ARG A 118 25.03 10.12 -1.38
C ARG A 118 24.99 8.82 -0.57
N PHE A 119 25.18 8.89 0.75
CA PHE A 119 25.01 7.75 1.63
C PHE A 119 23.58 7.20 1.55
N TYR A 120 22.56 8.03 1.73
CA TYR A 120 21.17 7.58 1.66
C TYR A 120 20.80 7.10 0.25
N ASP A 121 21.25 7.77 -0.81
CA ASP A 121 21.05 7.34 -2.20
C ASP A 121 21.61 5.92 -2.46
N PHE A 122 22.81 5.64 -1.92
CA PHE A 122 23.42 4.32 -2.00
C PHE A 122 22.55 3.26 -1.30
N TRP A 123 22.06 3.56 -0.10
CA TRP A 123 21.29 2.62 0.72
C TRP A 123 19.86 2.40 0.21
N TYR A 124 19.22 3.40 -0.40
CA TYR A 124 17.97 3.19 -1.16
C TYR A 124 18.18 2.29 -2.38
N GLY A 125 19.35 2.39 -3.02
CA GLY A 125 19.77 1.53 -4.13
C GLY A 125 20.51 0.26 -3.71
N PHE A 126 20.42 -0.15 -2.42
CA PHE A 126 21.20 -1.25 -1.86
C PHE A 126 20.83 -2.58 -2.52
N GLN A 127 21.86 -3.30 -2.97
CA GLN A 127 21.72 -4.62 -3.56
C GLN A 127 22.51 -5.62 -2.70
N SER A 128 21.77 -6.54 -2.08
CA SER A 128 22.34 -7.62 -1.30
C SER A 128 22.78 -8.78 -2.20
N TRP A 129 23.97 -9.34 -1.97
CA TRP A 129 24.39 -10.59 -2.62
C TRP A 129 23.86 -11.85 -1.91
N ARG A 130 23.16 -11.70 -0.76
CA ARG A 130 22.61 -12.84 -0.01
C ARG A 130 21.71 -13.69 -0.90
N ASP A 131 21.87 -15.01 -0.81
CA ASP A 131 21.05 -15.96 -1.56
C ASP A 131 19.64 -16.05 -0.96
N PRO A 132 18.58 -15.64 -1.68
CA PRO A 132 17.22 -15.63 -1.14
C PRO A 132 16.69 -17.04 -0.80
N VAL A 133 17.16 -18.09 -1.47
CA VAL A 133 16.75 -19.47 -1.20
C VAL A 133 17.33 -19.93 0.14
N MET A 134 18.59 -19.58 0.42
CA MET A 134 19.21 -19.87 1.72
C MET A 134 18.52 -19.11 2.87
N LEU A 135 18.04 -17.88 2.62
CA LEU A 135 17.25 -17.13 3.60
C LEU A 135 15.91 -17.80 3.89
N ALA A 136 15.24 -18.27 2.84
CA ALA A 136 13.97 -18.98 2.96
C ALA A 136 14.13 -20.28 3.73
N GLN A 137 15.12 -21.10 3.37
CA GLN A 137 15.43 -22.35 4.07
C GLN A 137 15.74 -22.09 5.55
N LYS A 138 16.48 -21.02 5.89
CA LYS A 138 16.76 -20.64 7.27
C LYS A 138 15.50 -20.21 8.04
N ALA A 139 14.56 -19.58 7.36
CA ALA A 139 13.27 -19.19 7.94
C ALA A 139 12.31 -20.38 8.12
N GLY A 140 12.70 -21.59 7.72
CA GLY A 140 11.88 -22.80 7.82
C GLY A 140 10.92 -22.99 6.64
N GLU A 141 11.11 -22.27 5.54
CA GLU A 141 10.35 -22.49 4.32
C GLU A 141 10.83 -23.75 3.60
N GLU A 142 9.87 -24.50 3.06
CA GLU A 142 10.14 -25.68 2.27
C GLU A 142 10.62 -25.28 0.88
N ILE A 143 11.84 -25.72 0.53
CA ILE A 143 12.44 -25.51 -0.78
C ILE A 143 12.46 -26.85 -1.50
N CYS A 144 11.91 -26.89 -2.71
CA CYS A 144 11.85 -28.11 -3.50
C CYS A 144 13.26 -28.54 -3.93
N ASP A 145 13.66 -29.79 -3.63
CA ASP A 145 14.89 -30.37 -4.17
C ASP A 145 14.69 -30.79 -5.62
N LEU A 146 15.44 -30.17 -6.55
CA LEU A 146 15.32 -30.47 -7.97
C LEU A 146 15.82 -31.88 -8.33
N GLU A 147 16.59 -32.54 -7.45
CA GLU A 147 17.06 -33.91 -7.64
C GLU A 147 15.99 -34.95 -7.31
N GLU A 148 14.97 -34.59 -6.52
CA GLU A 148 13.86 -35.48 -6.14
C GLU A 148 12.73 -35.55 -7.17
N ALA A 149 12.77 -34.71 -8.21
CA ALA A 149 11.72 -34.68 -9.25
C ALA A 149 11.66 -35.99 -10.05
N GLU A 150 10.48 -36.61 -10.12
CA GLU A 150 10.22 -37.85 -10.87
C GLU A 150 10.16 -37.59 -12.38
N CYS A 151 9.71 -36.41 -12.78
CA CYS A 151 9.52 -36.05 -14.18
C CYS A 151 9.98 -34.63 -14.53
N ARG A 152 10.06 -34.36 -15.84
CA ARG A 152 10.50 -33.06 -16.37
C ARG A 152 9.53 -31.94 -15.98
N GLU A 153 8.23 -32.24 -15.98
CA GLU A 153 7.15 -31.30 -15.65
C GLU A 153 7.18 -30.91 -14.17
N GLU A 154 7.39 -31.89 -13.30
CA GLU A 154 7.59 -31.68 -11.86
C GLU A 154 8.83 -30.85 -11.60
N ARG A 155 9.97 -31.17 -12.22
CA ARG A 155 11.19 -30.35 -12.09
C ARG A 155 10.96 -28.90 -12.51
N ARG A 156 10.18 -28.67 -13.58
CA ARG A 156 9.79 -27.31 -14.02
C ARG A 156 8.86 -26.62 -13.03
N TRP A 157 7.96 -27.35 -12.38
CA TRP A 157 7.10 -26.81 -11.33
C TRP A 157 7.93 -26.45 -10.09
N MET A 158 8.77 -27.35 -9.59
CA MET A 158 9.68 -27.12 -8.46
C MET A 158 10.61 -25.92 -8.70
N MET A 159 11.16 -25.78 -9.91
CA MET A 159 11.96 -24.60 -10.29
C MET A 159 11.15 -23.30 -10.19
N ARG A 160 9.90 -23.29 -10.64
CA ARG A 160 9.03 -22.11 -10.55
C ARG A 160 8.68 -21.80 -9.10
N GLU A 161 8.47 -22.82 -8.29
CA GLU A 161 8.17 -22.68 -6.86
C GLU A 161 9.37 -22.11 -6.09
N ASN A 162 10.56 -22.66 -6.28
CA ASN A 162 11.80 -22.11 -5.73
C ASN A 162 12.04 -20.66 -6.18
N GLN A 163 11.73 -20.33 -7.44
CA GLN A 163 11.80 -18.95 -7.93
C GLN A 163 10.76 -18.03 -7.27
N ARG A 164 9.55 -18.52 -6.98
CA ARG A 164 8.50 -17.78 -6.27
C ARG A 164 8.99 -17.43 -4.85
N VAL A 165 9.47 -18.43 -4.12
CA VAL A 165 10.02 -18.26 -2.76
C VAL A 165 11.23 -17.32 -2.79
N ALA A 166 12.17 -17.51 -3.72
CA ALA A 166 13.32 -16.63 -3.86
C ALA A 166 12.93 -15.16 -4.12
N ARG A 167 11.91 -14.91 -4.96
CA ARG A 167 11.40 -13.56 -5.21
C ARG A 167 10.77 -12.95 -3.95
N GLN A 168 10.00 -13.74 -3.20
CA GLN A 168 9.39 -13.32 -1.94
C GLN A 168 10.47 -12.88 -0.93
N TYR A 169 11.47 -13.72 -0.69
CA TYR A 169 12.54 -13.41 0.28
C TYR A 169 13.45 -12.27 -0.16
N LYS A 170 13.68 -12.13 -1.48
CA LYS A 170 14.35 -10.95 -2.03
C LYS A 170 13.59 -9.66 -1.73
N GLN A 171 12.26 -9.67 -1.89
CA GLN A 171 11.41 -8.51 -1.58
C GLN A 171 11.36 -8.23 -0.08
N GLN A 172 11.32 -9.25 0.77
CA GLN A 172 11.36 -9.11 2.23
C GLN A 172 12.68 -8.46 2.67
N GLU A 173 13.82 -8.93 2.15
CA GLU A 173 15.14 -8.35 2.47
C GLU A 173 15.24 -6.90 2.00
N GLN A 174 14.78 -6.59 0.78
CA GLN A 174 14.73 -5.21 0.28
C GLN A 174 13.83 -4.32 1.16
N SER A 175 12.67 -4.84 1.58
CA SER A 175 11.75 -4.13 2.47
C SER A 175 12.36 -3.91 3.85
N ARG A 176 13.14 -4.87 4.37
CA ARG A 176 13.84 -4.75 5.65
C ARG A 176 14.89 -3.65 5.61
N ILE A 177 15.71 -3.61 4.55
CA ILE A 177 16.72 -2.55 4.36
C ILE A 177 16.02 -1.19 4.15
N ALA A 178 14.96 -1.12 3.35
CA ALA A 178 14.21 0.12 3.18
C ALA A 178 13.64 0.66 4.50
N LYS A 179 13.12 -0.22 5.37
CA LYS A 179 12.67 0.14 6.73
C LYS A 179 13.82 0.63 7.60
N LEU A 180 15.00 0.03 7.52
CA LEU A 180 16.19 0.50 8.22
C LEU A 180 16.58 1.92 7.79
N VAL A 181 16.58 2.17 6.47
CA VAL A 181 16.96 3.47 5.89
C VAL A 181 15.95 4.55 6.28
N SER A 182 14.65 4.28 6.15
CA SER A 182 13.62 5.24 6.54
C SER A 182 13.64 5.54 8.04
N LEU A 183 13.90 4.52 8.87
CA LEU A 183 14.06 4.70 10.32
C LEU A 183 15.26 5.61 10.62
N ALA A 184 16.41 5.36 10.01
CA ALA A 184 17.59 6.20 10.16
C ALA A 184 17.34 7.64 9.71
N GLU A 185 16.68 7.84 8.57
CA GLU A 185 16.36 9.18 8.04
C GLU A 185 15.42 9.97 8.96
N SER A 186 14.54 9.28 9.68
CA SER A 186 13.60 9.92 10.61
C SER A 186 14.31 10.47 11.87
N PHE A 187 15.42 9.85 12.26
CA PHE A 187 16.19 10.19 13.47
C PHE A 187 17.52 10.91 13.20
N ASP A 188 17.97 11.04 11.95
CA ASP A 188 19.23 11.71 11.63
C ASP A 188 19.17 13.21 11.97
N PRO A 189 20.02 13.72 12.90
CA PRO A 189 20.01 15.12 13.31
C PRO A 189 20.25 16.11 12.15
N ARG A 190 21.06 15.71 11.15
CA ARG A 190 21.39 16.55 9.99
C ARG A 190 20.17 16.78 9.12
N ILE A 191 19.38 15.72 8.92
CA ILE A 191 18.15 15.75 8.13
C ILE A 191 17.04 16.49 8.87
N GLN A 192 16.92 16.28 10.19
CA GLN A 192 15.98 17.01 11.02
C GLN A 192 16.26 18.52 10.97
N ALA A 193 17.52 18.95 11.12
CA ALA A 193 17.92 20.34 10.99
C ALA A 193 17.57 20.93 9.61
N GLU A 194 17.81 20.20 8.51
CA GLU A 194 17.43 20.64 7.16
C GLU A 194 15.90 20.77 7.01
N LYS A 195 15.14 19.80 7.53
CA LYS A 195 13.66 19.82 7.49
C LYS A 195 13.08 20.98 8.30
N GLU A 196 13.63 21.25 9.48
CA GLU A 196 13.22 22.37 10.33
C GLU A 196 13.57 23.72 9.71
N ALA A 197 14.78 23.87 9.17
CA ALA A 197 15.19 25.09 8.45
C ALA A 197 14.25 25.39 7.26
N LYS A 198 13.89 24.37 6.48
CA LYS A 198 12.92 24.51 5.38
C LYS A 198 11.52 24.87 5.88
N ARG A 199 11.08 24.30 7.01
CA ARG A 199 9.79 24.63 7.64
C ARG A 199 9.75 26.10 8.08
N LEU A 200 10.80 26.55 8.76
CA LEU A 200 10.95 27.94 9.21
C LEU A 200 11.01 28.90 8.02
N ALA A 201 11.75 28.56 6.96
CA ALA A 201 11.80 29.37 5.74
C ALA A 201 10.42 29.52 5.07
N ARG A 202 9.64 28.43 4.99
CA ARG A 202 8.26 28.47 4.47
C ARG A 202 7.33 29.29 5.35
N GLN A 203 7.46 29.20 6.68
CA GLN A 203 6.68 30.01 7.62
C GLN A 203 7.03 31.50 7.49
N ALA A 204 8.32 31.83 7.37
CA ALA A 204 8.76 33.21 7.16
C ALA A 204 8.28 33.77 5.81
N GLU A 205 8.30 32.95 4.75
CA GLU A 205 7.76 33.35 3.44
C GLU A 205 6.23 33.54 3.49
N ALA A 206 5.51 32.65 4.18
CA ALA A 206 4.07 32.78 4.37
C ALA A 206 3.72 34.05 5.17
N ALA A 207 4.47 34.34 6.25
CA ALA A 207 4.29 35.56 7.05
C ALA A 207 4.56 36.82 6.21
N LYS A 208 5.62 36.83 5.40
CA LYS A 208 5.88 37.94 4.46
C LYS A 208 4.76 38.14 3.45
N ARG A 209 4.22 37.05 2.88
CA ARG A 209 3.07 37.12 1.97
C ARG A 209 1.82 37.66 2.67
N GLU A 210 1.62 37.32 3.94
CA GLU A 210 0.52 37.84 4.76
C GLU A 210 0.70 39.34 5.04
N GLU A 211 1.91 39.78 5.40
CA GLU A 211 2.27 41.20 5.55
C GLU A 211 2.08 42.00 4.24
N ASP A 212 2.49 41.44 3.10
CA ASP A 212 2.31 42.06 1.78
C ASP A 212 0.84 42.12 1.35
N MET A 213 0.02 41.13 1.76
CA MET A 213 -1.42 41.07 1.46
C MET A 213 -2.24 42.03 2.34
N PHE A 214 -1.79 42.29 3.57
CA PHE A 214 -2.38 43.27 4.49
C PHE A 214 -1.36 44.35 4.88
N PRO A 215 -1.01 45.26 3.95
CA PRO A 215 0.01 46.27 4.22
C PRO A 215 -0.38 47.17 5.41
N PRO A 216 0.59 47.66 6.20
CA PRO A 216 0.36 48.50 7.39
C PRO A 216 -0.54 49.73 7.16
N ALA A 217 -0.67 50.19 5.91
CA ALA A 217 -1.56 51.28 5.52
C ALA A 217 -3.06 50.96 5.71
N PHE A 218 -3.45 49.69 5.82
CA PHE A 218 -4.85 49.28 6.05
C PHE A 218 -5.28 49.41 7.52
N TYR A 219 -4.33 49.51 8.47
CA TYR A 219 -4.60 49.75 9.90
C TYR A 219 -5.10 51.18 10.22
N GLY A 220 -5.27 52.03 9.19
CA GLY A 220 -6.00 53.30 9.33
C GLY A 220 -7.51 53.13 9.56
N LEU A 221 -8.08 51.96 9.21
CA LEU A 221 -9.52 51.69 9.39
C LEU A 221 -9.89 51.29 10.82
N GLU A 222 -8.99 50.73 11.62
CA GLU A 222 -9.31 50.38 13.02
C GLU A 222 -9.62 51.64 13.87
N ARG A 223 -8.93 52.76 13.61
CA ARG A 223 -9.26 54.06 14.22
C ARG A 223 -10.60 54.64 13.76
N LEU A 224 -11.04 54.34 12.54
CA LEU A 224 -12.34 54.78 12.00
C LEU A 224 -13.49 53.90 12.50
N VAL A 225 -13.26 52.58 12.60
CA VAL A 225 -14.23 51.62 13.16
C VAL A 225 -14.44 51.85 14.67
N ALA A 226 -13.40 52.24 15.41
CA ALA A 226 -13.51 52.64 16.82
C ALA A 226 -14.29 53.97 17.04
N MET A 227 -14.48 54.79 16.00
CA MET A 227 -15.28 56.04 16.07
C MET A 227 -16.77 55.85 15.72
N LEU A 228 -17.19 54.64 15.31
CA LEU A 228 -18.59 54.37 14.96
C LEU A 228 -19.38 53.87 16.18
N PRO A 229 -20.55 54.46 16.53
CA PRO A 229 -21.35 54.09 17.70
C PRO A 229 -22.10 52.74 17.54
N HIS A 230 -21.65 51.85 16.66
CA HIS A 230 -22.22 50.52 16.40
C HIS A 230 -21.30 49.37 16.82
N SER A 231 -20.10 49.65 17.33
CA SER A 231 -19.13 48.62 17.75
C SER A 231 -19.61 47.78 18.94
N ALA A 232 -20.35 48.37 19.88
CA ALA A 232 -20.89 47.63 21.03
C ALA A 232 -21.93 46.57 20.64
N ASN A 233 -22.82 46.88 19.68
CA ASN A 233 -23.86 45.95 19.24
C ASN A 233 -23.29 44.81 18.38
N PHE A 234 -22.22 45.05 17.63
CA PHE A 234 -21.58 44.01 16.81
C PHE A 234 -20.74 43.05 17.66
N GLU A 235 -20.01 43.55 18.67
CA GLU A 235 -19.31 42.71 19.63
C GLU A 235 -20.26 41.86 20.47
N GLU A 236 -21.40 42.42 20.90
CA GLU A 236 -22.43 41.65 21.64
C GLU A 236 -23.09 40.58 20.75
N GLN A 237 -23.39 40.90 19.48
CA GLN A 237 -23.95 39.93 18.52
C GLN A 237 -22.96 38.84 18.11
N THR A 238 -21.67 39.17 17.96
CA THR A 238 -20.63 38.20 17.62
C THR A 238 -20.24 37.33 18.82
N ALA A 239 -20.23 37.89 20.03
CA ALA A 239 -20.08 37.12 21.28
C ALA A 239 -21.27 36.18 21.50
N ALA A 240 -22.50 36.62 21.24
CA ALA A 240 -23.70 35.78 21.31
C ALA A 240 -23.70 34.65 20.26
N ARG A 241 -23.16 34.91 19.06
CA ARG A 241 -22.97 33.89 18.02
C ARG A 241 -21.91 32.86 18.41
N ARG A 242 -20.74 33.29 18.90
CA ARG A 242 -19.68 32.39 19.41
C ARG A 242 -20.16 31.55 20.59
N ALA A 243 -20.89 32.14 21.53
CA ALA A 243 -21.50 31.41 22.65
C ALA A 243 -22.55 30.38 22.18
N LYS A 244 -23.33 30.70 21.15
CA LYS A 244 -24.25 29.73 20.52
C LYS A 244 -23.52 28.60 19.82
N GLU A 245 -22.42 28.87 19.12
CA GLU A 245 -21.59 27.85 18.46
C GLU A 245 -20.87 26.94 19.45
N GLU A 246 -20.32 27.49 20.54
CA GLU A 246 -19.74 26.72 21.64
C GLU A 246 -20.80 25.88 22.36
N ALA A 247 -22.02 26.39 22.53
CA ALA A 247 -23.12 25.61 23.08
C ALA A 247 -23.58 24.49 22.11
N ARG A 248 -23.54 24.74 20.79
CA ARG A 248 -23.88 23.76 19.76
C ARG A 248 -22.84 22.64 19.71
N THR A 249 -21.56 22.98 19.67
CA THR A 249 -20.44 22.03 19.70
C THR A 249 -20.38 21.23 21.01
N ARG A 250 -20.65 21.87 22.17
CA ARG A 250 -20.81 21.15 23.45
C ARG A 250 -22.02 20.21 23.45
N ARG A 251 -23.16 20.61 22.87
CA ARG A 251 -24.33 19.72 22.69
C ARG A 251 -24.01 18.57 21.75
N SER A 252 -23.29 18.80 20.66
CA SER A 252 -22.80 17.76 19.74
C SER A 252 -21.84 16.79 20.42
N ALA A 253 -20.93 17.28 21.27
CA ALA A 253 -20.03 16.44 22.05
C ALA A 253 -20.77 15.63 23.12
N LEU A 254 -21.78 16.23 23.77
CA LEU A 254 -22.66 15.55 24.73
C LEU A 254 -23.54 14.49 24.04
N THR A 255 -24.07 14.73 22.84
CA THR A 255 -24.79 13.71 22.07
C THR A 255 -23.88 12.62 21.55
N PHE A 256 -22.61 12.92 21.23
CA PHE A 256 -21.60 11.92 20.84
C PHE A 256 -21.13 11.05 22.03
N LEU A 257 -21.05 11.63 23.23
CA LEU A 257 -20.79 10.89 24.48
C LEU A 257 -22.02 10.07 24.91
N CYS A 258 -23.23 10.57 24.68
CA CYS A 258 -24.47 9.86 24.98
C CYS A 258 -24.75 8.72 23.97
N SER A 259 -24.41 8.89 22.68
CA SER A 259 -24.51 7.82 21.68
C SER A 259 -23.49 6.71 21.94
N SER A 260 -22.30 7.05 22.43
CA SER A 260 -21.28 6.07 22.87
C SER A 260 -21.73 5.28 24.11
N PHE A 261 -22.58 5.85 24.97
CA PHE A 261 -23.20 5.14 26.10
C PHE A 261 -24.41 4.29 25.68
N SER A 262 -25.13 4.67 24.62
CA SER A 262 -26.29 3.92 24.09
C SER A 262 -25.88 2.69 23.28
N SER A 263 -24.74 2.74 22.58
CA SER A 263 -24.19 1.59 21.84
C SER A 263 -23.63 0.48 22.74
N ALA A 264 -23.38 0.77 24.02
CA ALA A 264 -22.95 -0.24 25.01
C ALA A 264 -24.12 -1.00 25.66
N TRP A 265 -25.38 -0.65 25.35
CA TRP A 265 -26.57 -1.28 25.92
C TRP A 265 -27.31 -2.25 24.95
N PHE A 266 -26.90 -2.32 23.68
CA PHE A 266 -27.56 -3.18 22.68
C PHE A 266 -26.81 -4.49 22.36
N VAL A 267 -25.77 -4.82 23.12
CA VAL A 267 -25.11 -6.14 23.10
C VAL A 267 -25.10 -6.71 24.52
N SER A 268 -26.26 -7.10 25.02
CA SER A 268 -26.51 -8.19 25.99
C SER A 268 -28.00 -8.19 26.34
N GLY A 269 -28.73 -9.17 25.83
CA GLY A 269 -30.16 -9.32 26.12
C GLY A 269 -30.44 -9.84 27.53
N GLY A 270 -31.68 -9.65 28.00
CA GLY A 270 -32.30 -10.51 29.00
C GLY A 270 -32.80 -9.82 30.27
N PHE A 271 -34.12 -9.57 30.29
CA PHE A 271 -35.07 -9.82 31.38
C PHE A 271 -34.89 -9.21 32.80
N ASP A 272 -36.06 -8.79 33.31
CA ASP A 272 -36.45 -8.45 34.68
C ASP A 272 -36.10 -7.07 35.28
N ALA A 273 -37.13 -6.22 35.31
CA ALA A 273 -37.32 -5.16 36.28
C ALA A 273 -37.44 -5.74 37.71
N PRO A 274 -37.03 -4.99 38.74
CA PRO A 274 -38.08 -4.48 39.62
C PRO A 274 -37.86 -3.07 40.20
N TYR A 275 -39.00 -2.61 40.69
CA TYR A 275 -39.44 -1.40 41.36
C TYR A 275 -38.72 -1.06 42.71
N GLU A 276 -38.61 0.25 42.97
CA GLU A 276 -38.38 1.00 44.23
C GLU A 276 -37.53 0.42 45.40
N ARG A 277 -36.60 1.26 45.95
CA ARG A 277 -36.82 2.07 47.18
C ARG A 277 -35.51 2.40 47.93
N LYS A 278 -35.32 3.72 48.19
CA LYS A 278 -34.61 4.41 49.30
C LYS A 278 -33.14 4.09 49.66
N LEU A 279 -32.33 5.14 49.55
CA LEU A 279 -31.39 5.73 50.53
C LEU A 279 -30.55 4.80 51.43
N VAL A 280 -29.22 4.92 51.33
CA VAL A 280 -28.28 5.48 52.34
C VAL A 280 -26.85 4.95 52.10
N GLY A 281 -25.88 5.87 52.02
CA GLY A 281 -24.63 5.80 52.77
C GLY A 281 -23.50 4.84 52.34
N CYS A 282 -22.46 5.47 51.76
CA CYS A 282 -21.05 5.35 52.15
C CYS A 282 -20.24 4.05 51.92
N ALA A 283 -18.98 4.32 51.52
CA ALA A 283 -17.74 3.59 51.77
C ALA A 283 -17.26 2.56 50.72
N ALA A 284 -16.22 2.97 49.98
CA ALA A 284 -15.14 2.09 49.51
C ALA A 284 -14.34 1.58 50.73
N PRO A 285 -13.65 0.40 50.74
CA PRO A 285 -12.49 0.16 49.86
C PRO A 285 -12.06 -1.31 49.53
N LYS A 286 -11.51 -1.48 48.31
CA LYS A 286 -10.34 -2.30 47.91
C LYS A 286 -10.26 -3.82 48.32
N PRO A 287 -9.15 -4.54 48.06
CA PRO A 287 -8.94 -5.35 46.84
C PRO A 287 -8.57 -6.81 47.17
N TYR A 288 -8.81 -7.82 46.32
CA TYR A 288 -8.01 -9.05 46.42
C TYR A 288 -7.90 -9.84 45.12
N SER A 289 -6.69 -10.36 44.96
CA SER A 289 -6.11 -11.18 43.92
C SER A 289 -6.72 -12.58 43.78
N GLY A 290 -6.62 -13.16 42.59
CA GLY A 290 -6.81 -14.60 42.39
C GLY A 290 -6.54 -15.03 40.95
N SER A 291 -5.30 -15.47 40.68
CA SER A 291 -4.94 -16.29 39.52
C SER A 291 -5.58 -17.69 39.63
N VAL A 292 -6.09 -18.28 38.53
CA VAL A 292 -5.84 -19.70 38.13
C VAL A 292 -6.16 -19.89 36.63
N ASN A 293 -5.33 -20.75 36.04
CA ASN A 293 -5.12 -21.22 34.67
C ASN A 293 -6.27 -21.85 33.86
N ARG A 294 -6.09 -21.74 32.52
CA ARG A 294 -6.12 -22.78 31.46
C ARG A 294 -7.41 -23.60 31.25
N ALA A 295 -8.03 -23.42 30.07
CA ALA A 295 -8.60 -24.51 29.30
C ALA A 295 -8.59 -24.20 27.79
N THR A 296 -7.75 -24.95 27.08
CA THR A 296 -7.81 -25.20 25.64
C THR A 296 -9.11 -25.93 25.29
N MET A 297 -9.84 -25.49 24.26
CA MET A 297 -10.81 -26.34 23.56
C MET A 297 -10.40 -26.53 22.11
N LYS A 298 -10.04 -27.78 21.81
CA LYS A 298 -10.13 -28.40 20.49
C LYS A 298 -11.60 -28.54 20.13
N CYS A 299 -11.96 -28.25 18.88
CA CYS A 299 -13.07 -28.92 18.22
C CYS A 299 -12.65 -29.37 16.82
N SER A 300 -13.15 -30.54 16.49
CA SER A 300 -12.67 -31.53 15.55
C SER A 300 -13.24 -31.40 14.14
N HIS A 301 -12.51 -31.99 13.21
CA HIS A 301 -12.85 -32.22 11.81
C HIS A 301 -14.26 -32.79 11.56
N GLY A 302 -14.87 -32.27 10.48
CA GLY A 302 -15.95 -32.88 9.71
C GLY A 302 -15.90 -32.41 8.26
N SER A 303 -15.14 -33.13 7.42
CA SER A 303 -15.30 -33.32 5.97
C SER A 303 -16.76 -33.21 5.47
N LEU A 304 -17.10 -32.88 4.22
CA LEU A 304 -16.42 -32.83 2.91
C LEU A 304 -17.49 -32.34 1.90
N LYS A 305 -17.04 -31.87 0.72
CA LYS A 305 -17.74 -32.03 -0.58
C LYS A 305 -19.11 -31.35 -0.74
N SER A 306 -19.12 -30.13 -1.28
CA SER A 306 -20.23 -29.68 -2.14
C SER A 306 -19.92 -28.52 -3.10
N GLU A 307 -18.79 -27.82 -2.96
CA GLU A 307 -18.53 -26.64 -3.81
C GLU A 307 -17.57 -26.86 -5.00
N GLN A 308 -16.99 -28.05 -5.16
CA GLN A 308 -16.10 -28.36 -6.30
C GLN A 308 -16.80 -29.06 -7.48
N GLU A 309 -18.04 -29.55 -7.32
CA GLU A 309 -18.76 -30.26 -8.39
C GLU A 309 -19.50 -29.32 -9.37
N HIS A 310 -19.69 -28.04 -9.02
CA HIS A 310 -20.38 -27.09 -9.91
C HIS A 310 -19.47 -26.41 -10.97
N LEU A 311 -18.15 -26.57 -10.86
CA LEU A 311 -17.17 -25.92 -11.75
C LEU A 311 -16.63 -26.84 -12.87
N GLU A 312 -16.85 -28.15 -12.79
CA GLU A 312 -16.46 -29.13 -13.82
C GLU A 312 -17.52 -29.28 -14.93
N HIS A 313 -18.78 -28.94 -14.67
CA HIS A 313 -19.87 -29.17 -15.63
C HIS A 313 -19.97 -28.11 -16.76
N LEU A 314 -19.19 -27.02 -16.69
CA LEU A 314 -19.17 -25.94 -17.69
C LEU A 314 -17.98 -26.01 -18.68
N LYS A 315 -17.04 -26.95 -18.50
CA LYS A 315 -15.89 -27.12 -19.41
C LYS A 315 -16.07 -28.23 -20.45
N THR A 316 -17.16 -29.00 -20.39
CA THR A 316 -17.36 -30.22 -21.20
C THR A 316 -18.33 -30.04 -22.37
N THR A 317 -18.68 -28.81 -22.75
CA THR A 317 -19.52 -28.55 -23.94
C THR A 317 -18.84 -27.54 -24.85
N LEU A 318 -17.93 -28.02 -25.69
CA LEU A 318 -17.76 -27.67 -27.11
C LEU A 318 -16.42 -28.22 -27.61
N GLN A 319 -16.49 -29.37 -28.27
CA GLN A 319 -15.40 -30.05 -28.95
C GLN A 319 -15.70 -29.99 -30.45
N PHE A 320 -14.82 -29.36 -31.26
CA PHE A 320 -14.08 -29.89 -32.44
C PHE A 320 -14.15 -28.90 -33.64
N PRO A 321 -13.29 -28.97 -34.70
CA PRO A 321 -12.35 -30.04 -35.06
C PRO A 321 -10.90 -29.66 -35.46
N SER A 322 -10.04 -30.67 -35.30
CA SER A 322 -8.87 -31.11 -36.08
C SER A 322 -8.24 -30.21 -37.14
N ASP A 323 -6.94 -29.96 -36.97
CA ASP A 323 -6.01 -29.56 -38.03
C ASP A 323 -5.84 -30.67 -39.08
N HIS A 324 -5.60 -30.24 -40.33
CA HIS A 324 -4.96 -31.04 -41.38
C HIS A 324 -3.66 -30.34 -41.78
N GLU A 325 -2.58 -31.12 -41.78
CA GLU A 325 -1.21 -30.77 -42.17
C GLU A 325 -1.10 -30.06 -43.52
N LYS A 326 -0.08 -29.20 -43.64
CA LYS A 326 0.84 -29.19 -44.77
C LYS A 326 2.19 -28.59 -44.37
N ASP A 327 3.23 -29.37 -44.65
CA ASP A 327 4.64 -29.05 -44.54
C ASP A 327 5.03 -27.87 -45.43
N GLU A 328 5.98 -27.05 -44.97
CA GLU A 328 7.01 -26.48 -45.83
C GLU A 328 8.25 -26.11 -45.01
N GLU A 329 9.34 -26.78 -45.38
CA GLU A 329 10.72 -26.65 -44.93
C GLU A 329 11.38 -25.44 -45.63
N ALA A 330 12.16 -24.62 -44.93
CA ALA A 330 13.49 -24.14 -45.37
C ALA A 330 14.07 -22.96 -44.57
N THR A 331 15.33 -23.19 -44.16
CA THR A 331 16.48 -22.26 -44.11
C THR A 331 16.60 -21.14 -43.08
N GLU A 332 17.54 -21.42 -42.19
CA GLU A 332 18.43 -20.55 -41.42
C GLU A 332 19.02 -19.36 -42.21
N THR A 333 18.87 -18.13 -41.69
CA THR A 333 19.86 -17.04 -41.84
C THR A 333 19.74 -16.06 -40.66
N GLN A 334 20.86 -15.81 -39.97
CA GLN A 334 21.00 -14.63 -39.10
C GLN A 334 21.15 -13.36 -39.96
N PRO A 335 20.76 -12.19 -39.44
CA PRO A 335 21.80 -11.15 -39.32
C PRO A 335 21.74 -10.30 -38.04
N LEU A 336 22.90 -9.65 -37.82
CA LEU A 336 23.32 -8.77 -36.74
C LEU A 336 22.60 -7.40 -36.68
N LEU A 337 22.58 -6.84 -35.46
CA LEU A 337 22.54 -5.43 -35.04
C LEU A 337 21.78 -4.38 -35.88
N GLY A 338 20.84 -3.68 -35.22
CA GLY A 338 20.64 -2.24 -35.44
C GLY A 338 19.20 -1.73 -35.34
N VAL A 339 18.90 -1.03 -34.24
CA VAL A 339 17.95 0.11 -34.14
C VAL A 339 16.51 -0.12 -34.61
N GLU A 340 15.61 -0.57 -33.73
CA GLU A 340 14.19 -0.17 -33.79
C GLU A 340 13.54 -0.28 -32.41
N ASP A 341 13.14 0.84 -31.80
CA ASP A 341 12.19 0.82 -30.68
C ASP A 341 11.49 2.17 -30.43
N THR A 342 10.85 2.74 -31.45
CA THR A 342 9.85 3.83 -31.23
C THR A 342 8.66 3.82 -32.19
N PHE A 343 8.66 3.03 -33.28
CA PHE A 343 7.59 3.09 -34.29
C PHE A 343 6.42 2.09 -34.07
N SER A 344 6.62 1.06 -33.25
CA SER A 344 5.69 -0.07 -33.05
C SER A 344 4.39 0.24 -32.28
N LYS A 345 4.39 1.28 -31.41
CA LYS A 345 3.20 1.63 -30.61
C LYS A 345 2.13 2.39 -31.40
N SER A 346 2.53 3.08 -32.47
CA SER A 346 1.64 3.89 -33.34
C SER A 346 0.78 3.00 -34.25
N THR A 347 1.39 1.97 -34.84
CA THR A 347 0.75 1.02 -35.76
C THR A 347 -0.21 0.07 -35.05
N LYS A 348 0.13 -0.42 -33.85
CA LYS A 348 -0.78 -1.23 -33.02
C LYS A 348 -2.03 -0.47 -32.57
N ARG A 349 -1.92 0.85 -32.33
CA ARG A 349 -3.08 1.70 -32.01
C ARG A 349 -4.01 1.87 -33.21
N LYS A 350 -3.47 2.09 -34.43
CA LYS A 350 -4.28 2.22 -35.65
C LYS A 350 -5.03 0.92 -36.01
N GLN A 351 -4.43 -0.24 -35.78
CA GLN A 351 -5.09 -1.55 -36.04
C GLN A 351 -6.25 -1.85 -35.09
N LYS A 352 -6.24 -1.34 -33.84
CA LYS A 352 -7.33 -1.60 -32.87
C LYS A 352 -8.65 -0.92 -33.24
N TYR A 353 -8.60 0.18 -33.99
CA TYR A 353 -9.79 0.95 -34.41
C TYR A 353 -10.28 0.59 -35.81
N SER A 354 -9.52 -0.19 -36.61
CA SER A 354 -10.02 -0.73 -37.88
C SER A 354 -10.90 -1.97 -37.71
N THR A 355 -10.95 -2.57 -36.51
CA THR A 355 -11.74 -3.77 -36.20
C THR A 355 -13.09 -3.46 -35.54
N LEU A 356 -13.38 -2.19 -35.22
CA LEU A 356 -14.74 -1.75 -34.88
C LEU A 356 -15.45 -1.46 -36.19
N ASN A 357 -16.32 -2.38 -36.60
CA ASN A 357 -17.06 -2.39 -37.86
C ASN A 357 -18.05 -1.19 -37.92
N LEU A 358 -17.54 0.03 -38.06
CA LEU A 358 -18.34 1.26 -38.19
C LEU A 358 -19.03 1.37 -39.55
N ASP A 359 -18.67 0.50 -40.50
CA ASP A 359 -19.20 0.46 -41.86
C ASP A 359 -20.49 -0.38 -41.98
N SER A 360 -20.82 -1.23 -41.01
CA SER A 360 -21.97 -2.15 -41.10
C SER A 360 -23.32 -1.55 -40.65
N LEU A 361 -23.34 -0.29 -40.21
CA LEU A 361 -24.53 0.45 -39.84
C LEU A 361 -24.61 1.65 -40.79
N GLY A 362 -25.66 1.73 -41.62
CA GLY A 362 -25.86 2.75 -42.66
C GLY A 362 -26.04 4.19 -42.14
N MET A 363 -25.12 4.67 -41.30
CA MET A 363 -25.11 5.97 -40.66
C MET A 363 -24.41 7.01 -41.56
N PRO A 364 -24.76 8.30 -41.49
CA PRO A 364 -24.04 9.37 -42.18
C PRO A 364 -22.60 9.53 -41.68
N PHE A 365 -21.69 9.97 -42.56
CA PHE A 365 -20.26 10.13 -42.27
C PHE A 365 -19.96 11.02 -41.04
N GLN A 366 -20.75 12.07 -40.85
CA GLN A 366 -20.65 12.97 -39.69
C GLN A 366 -20.89 12.24 -38.35
N GLU A 367 -21.82 11.29 -38.32
CA GLU A 367 -22.16 10.53 -37.12
C GLU A 367 -21.10 9.46 -36.80
N ARG A 368 -20.51 8.84 -37.83
CA ARG A 368 -19.32 7.97 -37.66
C ARG A 368 -18.12 8.75 -37.11
N LEU A 369 -17.89 9.95 -37.60
CA LEU A 369 -16.80 10.82 -37.15
C LEU A 369 -17.00 11.22 -35.68
N ALA A 370 -18.23 11.59 -35.30
CA ALA A 370 -18.57 11.91 -33.91
C ALA A 370 -18.38 10.72 -32.97
N ARG A 371 -18.83 9.51 -33.34
CA ARG A 371 -18.62 8.30 -32.54
C ARG A 371 -17.15 7.90 -32.43
N ALA A 372 -16.38 8.01 -33.51
CA ALA A 372 -14.95 7.75 -33.49
C ALA A 372 -14.21 8.75 -32.58
N GLN A 373 -14.61 10.01 -32.59
CA GLN A 373 -14.05 11.05 -31.71
C GLN A 373 -14.36 10.75 -30.23
N ILE A 374 -15.58 10.34 -29.89
CA ILE A 374 -15.96 9.96 -28.52
C ILE A 374 -15.11 8.79 -28.00
N LEU A 375 -14.90 7.75 -28.82
CA LEU A 375 -14.07 6.60 -28.43
C LEU A 375 -12.59 6.96 -28.23
N LEU A 376 -12.07 7.91 -29.01
CA LEU A 376 -10.72 8.44 -28.83
C LEU A 376 -10.59 9.30 -27.57
N ASP A 377 -11.63 10.04 -27.21
CA ASP A 377 -11.67 10.85 -25.99
C ASP A 377 -11.81 9.98 -24.73
N MET A 378 -12.56 8.87 -24.79
CA MET A 378 -12.60 7.86 -23.71
C MET A 378 -11.24 7.21 -23.44
N ASP A 379 -10.40 7.01 -24.46
CA ASP A 379 -9.04 6.44 -24.29
C ASP A 379 -8.03 7.46 -23.73
N ARG A 380 -8.39 8.77 -23.69
CA ARG A 380 -7.60 9.86 -23.07
C ARG A 380 -7.96 10.12 -21.61
N GLN A 381 -9.03 9.50 -21.11
CA GLN A 381 -9.49 9.68 -19.74
C GLN A 381 -8.43 9.19 -18.74
N SER A 382 -8.24 9.93 -17.64
CA SER A 382 -7.26 9.52 -16.61
C SER A 382 -7.68 8.20 -15.97
N TRP A 383 -6.72 7.37 -15.56
CA TRP A 383 -7.00 6.07 -14.94
C TRP A 383 -7.91 6.20 -13.70
N ILE A 384 -7.75 7.28 -12.92
CA ILE A 384 -8.58 7.58 -11.74
C ILE A 384 -10.01 7.87 -12.17
N SER A 385 -10.17 8.71 -13.17
CA SER A 385 -11.48 9.08 -13.70
C SER A 385 -12.21 7.87 -14.28
N LYS A 386 -11.51 6.97 -14.98
CA LYS A 386 -12.07 5.70 -15.46
C LYS A 386 -12.55 4.80 -14.32
N LYS A 387 -11.80 4.72 -13.21
CA LYS A 387 -12.19 3.94 -12.03
C LYS A 387 -13.37 4.54 -11.26
N ILE A 388 -13.49 5.87 -11.24
CA ILE A 388 -14.64 6.55 -10.64
C ILE A 388 -15.88 6.35 -11.51
N THR A 389 -15.77 6.45 -12.83
CA THR A 389 -16.86 6.14 -13.76
C THR A 389 -17.35 4.69 -13.62
N GLU A 390 -16.42 3.73 -13.59
CA GLU A 390 -16.72 2.31 -13.34
C GLU A 390 -17.39 2.09 -11.97
N PHE A 391 -16.99 2.84 -10.93
CA PHE A 391 -17.60 2.78 -9.60
C PHE A 391 -19.04 3.32 -9.58
N LEU A 392 -19.35 4.34 -10.37
CA LEU A 392 -20.66 5.00 -10.38
C LEU A 392 -21.67 4.28 -11.29
N GLU A 393 -21.20 3.67 -12.38
CA GLU A 393 -22.06 3.06 -13.40
C GLU A 393 -22.27 1.55 -13.20
N ASP A 394 -21.25 0.83 -12.72
CA ASP A 394 -21.33 -0.61 -12.51
C ASP A 394 -21.49 -0.91 -11.00
N PRO A 395 -22.71 -1.24 -10.52
CA PRO A 395 -22.93 -1.55 -9.10
C PRO A 395 -22.18 -2.82 -8.65
N ASP A 396 -21.89 -3.72 -9.59
CA ASP A 396 -21.13 -4.95 -9.36
C ASP A 396 -19.60 -4.73 -9.36
N SER A 397 -19.12 -3.51 -9.61
CA SER A 397 -17.68 -3.20 -9.65
C SER A 397 -17.00 -3.38 -8.29
N SER A 398 -17.71 -3.10 -7.20
CA SER A 398 -17.22 -3.25 -5.83
C SER A 398 -18.36 -3.27 -4.82
N ALA A 399 -18.14 -3.88 -3.65
CA ALA A 399 -19.12 -3.84 -2.56
C ALA A 399 -19.49 -2.39 -2.16
N CYS A 400 -18.54 -1.46 -2.22
CA CYS A 400 -18.78 -0.05 -1.94
C CYS A 400 -19.68 0.62 -3.01
N ALA A 401 -19.55 0.23 -4.29
CA ALA A 401 -20.42 0.71 -5.37
C ALA A 401 -21.86 0.22 -5.16
N LEU A 402 -22.02 -1.04 -4.76
CA LEU A 402 -23.32 -1.61 -4.44
C LEU A 402 -24.01 -0.87 -3.27
N TYR A 403 -23.28 -0.57 -2.19
CA TYR A 403 -23.82 0.22 -1.07
C TYR A 403 -24.18 1.65 -1.49
N TYR A 404 -23.36 2.27 -2.34
CA TYR A 404 -23.63 3.60 -2.88
C TYR A 404 -24.91 3.62 -3.72
N TYR A 405 -25.09 2.64 -4.61
CA TYR A 405 -26.28 2.48 -5.44
C TYR A 405 -27.57 2.28 -4.61
N TYR A 406 -27.54 1.41 -3.60
CA TYR A 406 -28.67 1.23 -2.68
C TYR A 406 -28.95 2.48 -1.85
N GLY A 407 -27.90 3.22 -1.47
CA GLY A 407 -28.01 4.50 -0.78
C GLY A 407 -28.80 5.51 -1.59
N ILE A 408 -28.35 5.80 -2.82
CA ILE A 408 -29.03 6.75 -3.72
C ILE A 408 -30.46 6.31 -4.03
N SER A 409 -30.67 5.03 -4.33
CA SER A 409 -32.02 4.48 -4.59
C SER A 409 -32.97 4.66 -3.40
N SER A 410 -32.45 4.57 -2.17
CA SER A 410 -33.23 4.81 -0.96
C SER A 410 -33.56 6.30 -0.78
N PHE A 411 -32.61 7.19 -1.08
CA PHE A 411 -32.82 8.64 -1.00
C PHE A 411 -33.80 9.16 -2.06
N THR A 412 -33.74 8.64 -3.28
CA THR A 412 -34.70 9.00 -4.35
C THR A 412 -36.10 8.49 -4.03
N LEU A 413 -36.21 7.27 -3.49
CA LEU A 413 -37.49 6.74 -2.99
C LEU A 413 -38.05 7.59 -1.85
N PHE A 414 -37.20 8.00 -0.91
CA PHE A 414 -37.58 8.88 0.19
C PHE A 414 -38.07 10.24 -0.33
N GLY A 415 -37.36 10.84 -1.29
CA GLY A 415 -37.80 12.08 -1.95
C GLY A 415 -39.16 11.97 -2.62
N MET A 416 -39.41 10.87 -3.34
CA MET A 416 -40.74 10.61 -3.92
C MET A 416 -41.82 10.52 -2.84
N ILE A 417 -41.58 9.75 -1.77
CA ILE A 417 -42.54 9.60 -0.67
C ILE A 417 -42.87 10.98 -0.05
N PHE A 418 -41.86 11.82 0.18
CA PHE A 418 -42.03 13.15 0.76
C PHE A 418 -42.77 14.11 -0.16
N ALA A 419 -42.56 14.02 -1.48
CA ALA A 419 -43.32 14.77 -2.47
C ALA A 419 -44.81 14.36 -2.50
N PHE A 420 -45.15 13.12 -2.12
CA PHE A 420 -46.53 12.63 -2.04
C PHE A 420 -47.23 12.90 -0.69
N LEU A 421 -46.50 13.29 0.38
CA LEU A 421 -47.09 13.57 1.70
C LEU A 421 -48.21 14.63 1.70
N PRO A 422 -48.12 15.73 0.91
CA PRO A 422 -49.21 16.70 0.83
C PRO A 422 -50.53 16.10 0.29
N ALA A 423 -50.44 15.10 -0.60
CA ALA A 423 -51.62 14.41 -1.14
C ALA A 423 -52.29 13.48 -0.11
N LEU A 424 -51.56 13.09 0.93
CA LEU A 424 -52.05 12.27 2.06
C LEU A 424 -52.53 13.12 3.25
N ASN A 425 -52.59 14.45 3.09
CA ASN A 425 -53.02 15.40 4.12
C ASN A 425 -52.16 15.35 5.40
N VAL A 426 -50.87 14.98 5.26
CA VAL A 426 -49.89 14.94 6.35
C VAL A 426 -49.14 16.27 6.36
N GLU A 427 -49.39 17.10 7.38
CA GLU A 427 -48.70 18.38 7.56
C GLU A 427 -47.32 18.16 8.19
N LEU A 428 -46.26 18.36 7.40
CA LEU A 428 -44.89 18.42 7.89
C LEU A 428 -44.55 19.86 8.27
N THR A 429 -43.84 20.07 9.37
CA THR A 429 -43.30 21.39 9.74
C THR A 429 -42.41 21.93 8.62
N THR A 430 -42.60 23.19 8.23
CA THR A 430 -41.89 23.83 7.10
C THR A 430 -40.37 23.69 7.19
N GLU A 431 -39.81 23.83 8.40
CA GLU A 431 -38.36 23.70 8.63
C GLU A 431 -37.80 22.30 8.29
N PHE A 432 -38.57 21.24 8.54
CA PHE A 432 -38.13 19.87 8.25
C PHE A 432 -38.23 19.54 6.76
N LYS A 433 -39.20 20.11 6.06
CA LYS A 433 -39.34 19.96 4.62
C LYS A 433 -38.14 20.59 3.90
N ASP A 434 -37.79 21.82 4.26
CA ASP A 434 -36.68 22.54 3.65
C ASP A 434 -35.34 21.81 3.88
N ILE A 435 -35.13 21.21 5.05
CA ILE A 435 -33.92 20.41 5.35
C ILE A 435 -33.84 19.17 4.46
N ILE A 436 -34.96 18.47 4.26
CA ILE A 436 -35.01 17.24 3.46
C ILE A 436 -34.82 17.56 1.98
N ASP A 437 -35.50 18.60 1.48
CA ASP A 437 -35.37 19.05 0.09
C ASP A 437 -33.92 19.45 -0.19
N VAL A 438 -33.29 20.27 0.65
CA VAL A 438 -31.87 20.65 0.53
C VAL A 438 -30.91 19.46 0.60
N ALA A 439 -31.20 18.46 1.45
CA ALA A 439 -30.35 17.28 1.59
C ALA A 439 -30.39 16.39 0.34
N ILE A 440 -31.58 16.16 -0.22
CA ILE A 440 -31.77 15.35 -1.44
C ILE A 440 -31.13 16.07 -2.63
N ASP A 441 -31.41 17.36 -2.76
CA ASP A 441 -30.90 18.24 -3.81
C ASP A 441 -29.36 18.31 -3.80
N SER A 442 -28.75 18.41 -2.61
CA SER A 442 -27.29 18.41 -2.47
C SER A 442 -26.65 17.08 -2.89
N ILE A 443 -27.32 15.95 -2.65
CA ILE A 443 -26.80 14.61 -3.01
C ILE A 443 -26.86 14.43 -4.53
N LEU A 444 -28.00 14.75 -5.15
CA LEU A 444 -28.21 14.66 -6.60
C LEU A 444 -27.29 15.61 -7.38
N LEU A 445 -27.09 16.82 -6.86
CA LEU A 445 -26.15 17.79 -7.45
C LEU A 445 -24.71 17.28 -7.36
N THR A 446 -24.30 16.70 -6.23
CA THR A 446 -22.94 16.18 -6.05
C THR A 446 -22.67 15.04 -7.02
N GLU A 447 -23.63 14.12 -7.18
CA GLU A 447 -23.52 13.02 -8.14
C GLU A 447 -23.40 13.53 -9.59
N THR A 448 -24.25 14.48 -9.97
CA THR A 448 -24.23 15.09 -11.31
C THR A 448 -22.89 15.78 -11.59
N VAL A 449 -22.35 16.51 -10.62
CA VAL A 449 -21.05 17.19 -10.73
C VAL A 449 -19.90 16.20 -10.84
N ILE A 450 -19.91 15.12 -10.04
CA ILE A 450 -18.86 14.08 -10.11
C ILE A 450 -18.87 13.39 -11.47
N ARG A 451 -20.05 13.04 -11.99
CA ARG A 451 -20.17 12.48 -13.35
C ARG A 451 -19.65 13.46 -14.39
N PHE A 452 -20.01 14.73 -14.30
CA PHE A 452 -19.55 15.75 -15.25
C PHE A 452 -18.03 15.97 -15.24
N ILE A 453 -17.38 15.89 -14.09
CA ILE A 453 -15.92 16.00 -13.94
C ILE A 453 -15.21 14.74 -14.44
N CYS A 454 -15.83 13.57 -14.25
CA CYS A 454 -15.20 12.30 -14.60
C CYS A 454 -15.39 11.95 -16.07
N TYR A 455 -16.33 12.54 -16.81
CA TYR A 455 -16.46 12.26 -18.23
C TYR A 455 -15.46 13.07 -19.07
N PRO A 456 -14.86 12.47 -20.12
CA PRO A 456 -13.81 13.10 -20.92
C PRO A 456 -14.32 14.26 -21.79
N SER A 457 -15.60 14.27 -22.16
CA SER A 457 -16.22 15.38 -22.90
C SER A 457 -17.73 15.45 -22.68
N LEU A 458 -18.29 16.66 -22.83
CA LEU A 458 -19.74 16.91 -22.83
C LEU A 458 -20.50 16.05 -23.85
N GLY A 459 -19.88 15.79 -24.99
CA GLY A 459 -20.45 14.93 -26.03
C GLY A 459 -20.51 13.46 -25.62
N ALA A 460 -19.58 12.99 -24.79
CA ALA A 460 -19.58 11.63 -24.27
C ALA A 460 -20.65 11.40 -23.19
N ILE A 461 -21.00 12.43 -22.41
CA ILE A 461 -22.04 12.36 -21.36
C ILE A 461 -23.43 12.05 -21.96
N PHE A 462 -23.74 12.64 -23.11
CA PHE A 462 -25.05 12.50 -23.77
C PHE A 462 -25.03 11.56 -24.98
N ALA A 463 -23.96 10.76 -25.14
CA ALA A 463 -23.84 9.75 -26.18
C ALA A 463 -23.90 8.33 -25.58
N GLY A 464 -24.48 7.39 -26.33
CA GLY A 464 -24.58 5.97 -25.90
C GLY A 464 -25.91 5.61 -25.23
N GLU A 465 -25.97 4.40 -24.66
CA GLU A 465 -27.18 3.82 -24.05
C GLU A 465 -27.58 4.55 -22.74
N GLN A 466 -26.58 5.06 -22.01
CA GLN A 466 -26.70 5.80 -20.73
C GLN A 466 -27.19 7.25 -20.86
N ARG A 467 -27.51 7.71 -22.09
CA ARG A 467 -27.90 9.10 -22.39
C ARG A 467 -29.10 9.59 -21.57
N TRP A 468 -30.08 8.73 -21.34
CA TRP A 468 -31.33 9.10 -20.67
C TRP A 468 -31.16 9.23 -19.17
N GLU A 469 -30.30 8.41 -18.56
CA GLU A 469 -30.01 8.45 -17.13
C GLU A 469 -29.29 9.75 -16.77
N ASN A 470 -28.25 10.12 -17.53
CA ASN A 470 -27.55 11.39 -17.34
C ASN A 470 -28.44 12.62 -17.59
N LEU A 471 -29.42 12.51 -18.48
CA LEU A 471 -30.40 13.58 -18.71
C LEU A 471 -31.36 13.72 -17.53
N ILE A 472 -31.83 12.59 -16.97
CA ILE A 472 -32.69 12.57 -15.77
C ILE A 472 -31.95 13.23 -14.59
N ASP A 473 -30.69 12.91 -14.38
CA ASP A 473 -29.87 13.49 -13.30
C ASP A 473 -29.67 15.00 -13.47
N CYS A 474 -29.46 15.47 -14.70
CA CYS A 474 -29.39 16.91 -14.97
C CYS A 474 -30.73 17.61 -14.71
N THR A 475 -31.85 16.97 -15.04
CA THR A 475 -33.19 17.55 -14.81
C THR A 475 -33.61 17.53 -13.35
N SER A 476 -33.16 16.53 -12.57
CA SER A 476 -33.44 16.43 -11.14
C SER A 476 -32.63 17.45 -10.33
N ALA A 477 -31.43 17.82 -10.78
CA ALA A 477 -30.61 18.88 -10.16
C ALA A 477 -30.99 20.32 -10.59
N LEU A 478 -31.83 20.48 -11.62
CA LEU A 478 -32.20 21.78 -12.20
C LEU A 478 -32.88 22.75 -11.21
N PRO A 479 -33.80 22.31 -10.31
CA PRO A 479 -34.44 23.18 -9.33
C PRO A 479 -33.42 23.88 -8.41
N VAL A 480 -32.37 23.17 -8.01
CA VAL A 480 -31.29 23.68 -7.14
C VAL A 480 -30.49 24.76 -7.85
N ILE A 481 -30.15 24.51 -9.11
CA ILE A 481 -29.35 25.42 -9.93
C ILE A 481 -30.12 26.71 -10.22
N LEU A 482 -31.43 26.62 -10.43
CA LEU A 482 -32.32 27.77 -10.67
C LEU A 482 -32.68 28.55 -9.39
N LEU A 483 -32.65 27.91 -8.22
CA LEU A 483 -32.86 28.59 -6.93
C LEU A 483 -31.59 29.30 -6.42
N ALA A 484 -30.41 28.90 -6.90
CA ALA A 484 -29.12 29.53 -6.58
C ALA A 484 -28.78 30.75 -7.45
N SER A 485 -29.42 30.89 -8.62
CA SER A 485 -29.33 32.04 -9.53
C SER A 485 -30.39 33.09 -9.23
#